data_AF-A0A2D6P7M9-F1
#
_entry.id   AF-A0A2D6P7M9-F1
#
_cell.length_a   1.000
_cell.length_b   1.000
_cell.length_c   1.000
_cell.angle_alpha   90.00
_cell.angle_beta   90.00
_cell.angle_gamma   90.00
#
_symmetry.space_group_name_H-M   'P 1'
#
loop_
_entity.id
_entity.type
_entity.pdbx_description
1 polymer ?
#
loop_
_entity_poly.entity_id
_entity_poly.type
_entity_poly.pdbx_seq_one_letter_code
_entity_poly.pdbx_strand_id
1 'polypeptide(L)'
;MIEGTKIRLLNNTTKNIEDLTTNDKLIVMNASNPSFDAANLEHNPTEGGFATNIIKKEFSLSDVVTIQLENGSEVTVTKDYPIVGAGKSAGWQVFDIDVFIKKYLDTTYTTSEENRNKLIYSLVSNVDHEHNGIHPQATDWWDSSISGSMHPSGRQSGGVPGRLMVGKPIVVENTFLDNGGEKYSNISNIVEYDTDEKVNMYSIELIEYAHYNILNGIVCPAIELGHLWPRSFYDDRGIYHNWD
;
A
#
# COMPACT_ATOMS: atom_id res chain seq x y z
N MET A 1 -4.79 0.19 -11.34
CA MET A 1 -6.18 -0.14 -10.97
C MET A 1 -6.99 -0.36 -12.24
N ILE A 2 -7.88 -1.33 -12.30
CA ILE A 2 -8.67 -1.60 -13.51
C ILE A 2 -9.76 -0.52 -13.73
N GLU A 3 -10.23 -0.38 -14.97
CA GLU A 3 -11.43 0.41 -15.31
C GLU A 3 -12.63 0.05 -14.42
N GLY A 4 -13.42 1.04 -14.01
CA GLY A 4 -14.55 0.88 -13.09
C GLY A 4 -14.16 0.86 -11.61
N THR A 5 -12.87 0.96 -11.27
CA THR A 5 -12.43 1.15 -9.87
C THR A 5 -13.02 2.45 -9.32
N LYS A 6 -13.79 2.37 -8.24
CA LYS A 6 -14.42 3.50 -7.56
C LYS A 6 -13.44 4.16 -6.60
N ILE A 7 -13.22 5.45 -6.79
CA ILE A 7 -12.36 6.29 -5.97
C ILE A 7 -13.24 7.19 -5.10
N ARG A 8 -12.94 7.24 -3.80
CA ARG A 8 -13.67 8.10 -2.85
C ARG A 8 -13.22 9.55 -2.97
N LEU A 9 -14.19 10.45 -3.12
CA LEU A 9 -13.99 11.90 -3.12
C LEU A 9 -14.18 12.49 -1.72
N LEU A 10 -13.63 13.68 -1.47
CA LEU A 10 -13.73 14.37 -0.17
C LEU A 10 -15.18 14.62 0.27
N ASN A 11 -16.09 14.84 -0.68
CA ASN A 11 -17.52 15.03 -0.40
C ASN A 11 -18.27 13.70 -0.12
N ASN A 12 -17.54 12.61 0.15
CA ASN A 12 -18.03 11.26 0.39
C ASN A 12 -18.75 10.59 -0.79
N THR A 13 -18.75 11.19 -1.98
CA THR A 13 -19.21 10.51 -3.20
C THR A 13 -18.10 9.65 -3.80
N THR A 14 -18.43 8.81 -4.77
CA THR A 14 -17.46 7.99 -5.51
C THR A 14 -17.48 8.35 -6.98
N LYS A 15 -16.31 8.29 -7.62
CA LYS A 15 -16.17 8.41 -9.08
C LYS A 15 -15.37 7.23 -9.61
N ASN A 16 -15.67 6.76 -10.81
CA ASN A 16 -14.81 5.76 -11.43
C ASN A 16 -13.46 6.40 -11.80
N ILE A 17 -12.40 5.59 -11.80
CA ILE A 17 -11.04 6.08 -12.04
C ILE A 17 -10.86 6.63 -13.47
N GLU A 18 -11.52 6.06 -14.47
CA GLU A 18 -11.49 6.54 -15.85
C GLU A 18 -12.17 7.90 -16.03
N ASP A 19 -13.06 8.28 -15.12
CA ASP A 19 -13.77 9.56 -15.12
C ASP A 19 -13.08 10.62 -14.25
N LEU A 20 -12.06 10.25 -13.46
CA LEU A 20 -11.33 11.20 -12.62
C LEU A 20 -10.59 12.24 -13.44
N THR A 21 -10.53 13.44 -12.87
CA THR A 21 -9.79 14.59 -13.38
C THR A 21 -8.93 15.18 -12.27
N THR A 22 -7.93 15.97 -12.64
CA THR A 22 -7.06 16.67 -11.67
C THR A 22 -7.78 17.73 -10.84
N ASN A 23 -9.03 18.08 -11.19
CA ASN A 23 -9.89 18.98 -10.41
C ASN A 23 -10.74 18.26 -9.37
N ASP A 24 -10.80 16.92 -9.41
CA ASP A 24 -11.56 16.15 -8.42
C ASP A 24 -10.76 16.08 -7.11
N LYS A 25 -11.40 16.50 -6.01
CA LYS A 25 -10.79 16.46 -4.68
C LYS A 25 -11.04 15.08 -4.05
N LEU A 26 -9.98 14.28 -3.98
CA LEU A 26 -9.99 12.92 -3.43
C LEU A 26 -9.93 12.97 -1.91
N ILE A 27 -10.54 12.01 -1.21
CA ILE A 27 -10.28 11.87 0.22
C ILE A 27 -8.91 11.21 0.42
N VAL A 28 -8.11 11.79 1.31
CA VAL A 28 -6.75 11.34 1.57
C VAL A 28 -6.42 11.41 3.06
N MET A 29 -5.37 10.70 3.46
CA MET A 29 -4.69 10.99 4.72
C MET A 29 -3.36 11.68 4.46
N ASN A 30 -3.19 12.83 5.11
CA ASN A 30 -1.99 13.63 5.00
C ASN A 30 -0.92 13.12 5.95
N ALA A 31 -0.12 12.16 5.48
CA ALA A 31 0.94 11.64 6.31
C ALA A 31 2.19 12.55 6.37
N SER A 32 2.26 13.62 5.58
CA SER A 32 3.25 14.69 5.82
C SER A 32 2.99 15.44 7.14
N ASN A 33 1.85 15.20 7.80
CA ASN A 33 1.58 15.72 9.13
C ASN A 33 2.54 15.07 10.17
N PRO A 34 3.30 15.84 10.97
CA PRO A 34 4.17 15.30 12.01
C PRO A 34 3.46 14.45 13.07
N SER A 35 2.14 14.62 13.22
CA SER A 35 1.30 13.83 14.11
C SER A 35 0.66 12.62 13.43
N PHE A 36 1.02 12.32 12.18
CA PHE A 36 0.47 11.17 11.47
C PHE A 36 0.91 9.87 12.14
N ASP A 37 -0.08 9.05 12.50
CA ASP A 37 0.07 7.75 13.12
C ASP A 37 -0.40 6.66 12.16
N ALA A 38 0.52 6.14 11.34
CA ALA A 38 0.18 5.04 10.43
C ALA A 38 -0.20 3.76 11.16
N ALA A 39 0.17 3.60 12.44
CA ALA A 39 -0.15 2.40 13.21
C ALA A 39 -1.62 2.40 13.66
N ASN A 40 -2.18 3.59 13.90
CA ASN A 40 -3.57 3.80 14.24
C ASN A 40 -4.22 4.76 13.23
N LEU A 41 -4.49 4.23 12.03
CA LEU A 41 -4.98 5.04 10.92
C LEU A 41 -6.25 5.83 11.26
N GLU A 42 -7.11 5.29 12.11
CA GLU A 42 -8.34 5.92 12.59
C GLU A 42 -8.14 7.22 13.37
N HIS A 43 -6.94 7.51 13.87
CA HIS A 43 -6.64 8.74 14.60
C HIS A 43 -6.21 9.90 13.70
N ASN A 44 -5.96 9.62 12.42
CA ASN A 44 -5.47 10.66 11.51
C ASN A 44 -6.64 11.44 10.91
N PRO A 45 -6.52 12.77 10.79
CA PRO A 45 -7.50 13.55 10.07
C PRO A 45 -7.52 13.15 8.60
N THR A 46 -8.73 13.04 8.04
CA THR A 46 -8.90 13.00 6.60
C THR A 46 -8.88 14.41 6.04
N GLU A 47 -8.23 14.57 4.90
CA GLU A 47 -8.15 15.82 4.16
C GLU A 47 -8.52 15.55 2.70
N GLY A 48 -8.51 16.59 1.87
CA GLY A 48 -8.69 16.39 0.44
C GLY A 48 -7.49 16.81 -0.37
N GLY A 49 -7.03 15.91 -1.22
CA GLY A 49 -5.90 16.10 -2.14
C GLY A 49 -6.36 16.07 -3.59
N PHE A 50 -5.61 16.74 -4.44
CA PHE A 50 -5.82 16.71 -5.89
C PHE A 50 -4.83 15.77 -6.55
N ALA A 51 -5.31 14.98 -7.50
CA ALA A 51 -4.43 14.24 -8.38
C ALA A 51 -3.64 15.22 -9.26
N THR A 52 -2.33 15.07 -9.35
CA THR A 52 -1.52 15.81 -10.32
C THR A 52 -1.74 15.30 -11.74
N ASN A 53 -2.03 14.01 -11.88
CA ASN A 53 -2.28 13.35 -13.15
C ASN A 53 -3.03 12.02 -12.94
N ILE A 54 -3.78 11.62 -13.97
CA ILE A 54 -4.38 10.28 -14.08
C ILE A 54 -3.84 9.65 -15.37
N ILE A 55 -3.05 8.59 -15.23
CA ILE A 55 -2.46 7.87 -16.36
C ILE A 55 -3.26 6.62 -16.67
N LYS A 56 -3.48 6.38 -17.96
CA LYS A 56 -3.96 5.13 -18.51
C LYS A 56 -2.80 4.39 -19.18
N LYS A 57 -2.63 3.10 -18.88
CA LYS A 57 -1.61 2.23 -19.49
C LYS A 57 -2.13 0.80 -19.61
N GLU A 58 -1.73 0.12 -20.68
CA GLU A 58 -2.03 -1.30 -20.88
C GLU A 58 -1.07 -2.19 -20.10
N PHE A 59 -1.61 -3.23 -19.46
CA PHE A 59 -0.86 -4.27 -18.76
C PHE A 59 -1.28 -5.66 -19.26
N SER A 60 -0.40 -6.65 -19.11
CA SER A 60 -0.78 -8.05 -19.24
C SER A 60 -1.66 -8.44 -18.04
N LEU A 61 -2.72 -9.22 -18.24
CA LEU A 61 -3.50 -9.75 -17.12
C LEU A 61 -2.64 -10.63 -16.20
N SER A 62 -1.62 -11.30 -16.73
CA SER A 62 -0.63 -12.05 -15.94
C SER A 62 0.18 -11.19 -14.94
N ASP A 63 0.24 -9.87 -15.14
CA ASP A 63 0.91 -8.91 -14.24
C ASP A 63 -0.02 -8.31 -13.17
N VAL A 64 -1.32 -8.64 -13.21
CA VAL A 64 -2.32 -8.12 -12.28
C VAL A 64 -2.86 -9.22 -11.36
N VAL A 65 -3.47 -8.78 -10.27
CA VAL A 65 -4.12 -9.63 -9.28
C VAL A 65 -5.39 -8.96 -8.79
N THR A 66 -6.43 -9.76 -8.56
CA THR A 66 -7.66 -9.28 -7.93
C THR A 66 -7.77 -9.82 -6.51
N ILE A 67 -7.98 -8.92 -5.56
CA ILE A 67 -8.06 -9.23 -4.13
C ILE A 67 -9.50 -8.99 -3.70
N GLN A 68 -10.13 -10.03 -3.17
CA GLN A 68 -11.53 -10.03 -2.76
C GLN A 68 -11.61 -10.14 -1.23
N LEU A 69 -12.48 -9.32 -0.63
CA LEU A 69 -12.69 -9.27 0.81
C LEU A 69 -14.01 -9.95 1.19
N GLU A 70 -14.12 -10.41 2.43
CA GLU A 70 -15.34 -11.03 2.99
C GLU A 70 -16.55 -10.09 2.98
N ASN A 71 -16.34 -8.79 3.12
CA ASN A 71 -17.39 -7.77 3.06
C ASN A 71 -17.91 -7.47 1.63
N GLY A 72 -17.37 -8.16 0.61
CA GLY A 72 -17.75 -8.00 -0.79
C GLY A 72 -17.00 -6.90 -1.56
N SER A 73 -16.11 -6.14 -0.90
CA SER A 73 -15.18 -5.25 -1.59
C SER A 73 -14.14 -6.04 -2.38
N GLU A 74 -13.73 -5.53 -3.53
CA GLU A 74 -12.63 -6.10 -4.31
C GLU A 74 -11.80 -5.02 -5.00
N VAL A 75 -10.52 -5.30 -5.26
CA VAL A 75 -9.63 -4.41 -6.00
C VAL A 75 -8.72 -5.20 -6.92
N THR A 76 -8.57 -4.73 -8.16
CA THR A 76 -7.64 -5.28 -9.15
C THR A 76 -6.47 -4.31 -9.36
N VAL A 77 -5.27 -4.78 -9.00
CA VAL A 77 -4.03 -3.99 -9.00
C VAL A 77 -2.88 -4.79 -9.62
N THR A 78 -1.75 -4.15 -9.88
CA THR A 78 -0.53 -4.88 -10.28
C THR A 78 0.01 -5.68 -9.09
N LYS A 79 0.72 -6.78 -9.34
CA LYS A 79 1.20 -7.69 -8.29
C LYS A 79 2.15 -7.06 -7.27
N ASP A 80 2.80 -5.96 -7.64
CA ASP A 80 3.67 -5.15 -6.78
C ASP A 80 2.93 -4.05 -6.00
N TYR A 81 1.63 -3.83 -6.23
CA TYR A 81 0.91 -2.76 -5.57
C TYR A 81 0.60 -3.16 -4.11
N PRO A 82 1.03 -2.38 -3.11
CA PRO A 82 0.74 -2.67 -1.73
C PRO A 82 -0.69 -2.31 -1.33
N ILE A 83 -1.24 -3.08 -0.40
CA ILE A 83 -2.49 -2.80 0.30
C ILE A 83 -2.19 -2.68 1.79
N VAL A 84 -2.95 -1.85 2.50
CA VAL A 84 -2.79 -1.67 3.94
C VAL A 84 -3.46 -2.82 4.70
N GLY A 85 -2.66 -3.65 5.36
CA GLY A 85 -3.19 -4.67 6.25
C GLY A 85 -3.52 -4.12 7.65
N ALA A 86 -4.34 -4.86 8.39
CA ALA A 86 -4.85 -4.47 9.71
C ALA A 86 -4.47 -5.50 10.79
N GLY A 87 -4.61 -5.15 12.07
CA GLY A 87 -4.37 -6.08 13.18
C GLY A 87 -3.03 -6.80 13.10
N LYS A 88 -3.04 -8.14 13.04
CA LYS A 88 -1.80 -8.96 12.91
C LYS A 88 -1.10 -8.86 11.55
N SER A 89 -1.77 -8.28 10.56
CA SER A 89 -1.24 -8.00 9.22
C SER A 89 -1.00 -6.50 9.02
N ALA A 90 -0.82 -5.73 10.09
CA ALA A 90 -0.50 -4.31 10.01
C ALA A 90 0.62 -4.01 9.00
N GLY A 91 0.64 -2.79 8.47
CA GLY A 91 1.61 -2.34 7.47
C GLY A 91 1.25 -2.76 6.04
N TRP A 92 2.13 -2.45 5.10
CA TRP A 92 1.89 -2.75 3.69
C TRP A 92 2.00 -4.24 3.41
N GLN A 93 1.08 -4.74 2.59
CA GLN A 93 1.04 -6.12 2.11
C GLN A 93 1.08 -6.13 0.59
N VAL A 94 1.96 -6.91 -0.03
CA VAL A 94 2.08 -7.06 -1.50
C VAL A 94 1.88 -8.50 -1.93
N PHE A 95 1.46 -8.71 -3.16
CA PHE A 95 1.30 -10.06 -3.69
C PHE A 95 2.64 -10.66 -4.10
N ASP A 96 3.43 -9.91 -4.87
CA ASP A 96 4.75 -10.32 -5.35
C ASP A 96 5.84 -9.38 -4.82
N ILE A 97 6.58 -9.86 -3.81
CA ILE A 97 7.70 -9.15 -3.20
C ILE A 97 8.89 -9.02 -4.12
N ASP A 98 9.13 -9.97 -5.01
CA ASP A 98 10.32 -9.95 -5.86
C ASP A 98 10.15 -8.86 -6.93
N VAL A 99 8.93 -8.68 -7.44
CA VAL A 99 8.58 -7.55 -8.31
C VAL A 99 8.63 -6.24 -7.52
N PHE A 100 8.09 -6.20 -6.30
CA PHE A 100 8.16 -5.02 -5.43
C PHE A 100 9.61 -4.59 -5.17
N ILE A 101 10.48 -5.53 -4.79
CA ILE A 101 11.91 -5.28 -4.54
C ILE A 101 12.57 -4.69 -5.78
N LYS A 102 12.41 -5.35 -6.94
CA LYS A 102 13.03 -4.90 -8.20
C LYS A 102 12.65 -3.48 -8.58
N LYS A 103 11.40 -3.11 -8.30
CA LYS A 103 10.88 -1.83 -8.75
C LYS A 103 11.22 -0.70 -7.78
N TYR A 104 11.26 -0.99 -6.47
CA TYR A 104 11.20 0.05 -5.44
C TYR A 104 12.33 0.01 -4.42
N LEU A 105 13.04 -1.12 -4.29
CA LEU A 105 14.13 -1.27 -3.33
C LEU A 105 15.50 -1.40 -4.01
N ASP A 106 15.61 -2.25 -5.02
CA ASP A 106 16.86 -2.57 -5.70
C ASP A 106 16.60 -3.03 -7.14
N THR A 107 16.84 -2.16 -8.12
CA THR A 107 16.68 -2.45 -9.55
C THR A 107 17.69 -3.47 -10.09
N THR A 108 18.76 -3.77 -9.35
CA THR A 108 19.77 -4.78 -9.69
C THR A 108 19.45 -6.16 -9.10
N TYR A 109 18.36 -6.25 -8.32
CA TYR A 109 17.94 -7.46 -7.65
C TYR A 109 17.68 -8.62 -8.63
N THR A 110 18.34 -9.75 -8.36
CA THR A 110 18.15 -11.00 -9.09
C THR A 110 17.24 -11.92 -8.28
N THR A 111 16.08 -12.29 -8.84
CA THR A 111 15.06 -13.10 -8.16
C THR A 111 15.58 -14.46 -7.73
N SER A 112 15.69 -14.67 -6.42
CA SER A 112 15.89 -15.96 -5.77
C SER A 112 15.48 -15.87 -4.30
N GLU A 113 15.10 -17.00 -3.70
CA GLU A 113 14.79 -17.05 -2.27
C GLU A 113 15.97 -16.59 -1.40
N GLU A 114 17.20 -17.02 -1.74
CA GLU A 114 18.41 -16.60 -1.04
C GLU A 114 18.62 -15.08 -1.10
N ASN A 115 18.53 -14.48 -2.29
CA ASN A 115 18.72 -13.04 -2.46
C ASN A 115 17.60 -12.25 -1.78
N ARG A 116 16.35 -12.72 -1.88
CA ARG A 116 15.19 -12.11 -1.21
C ARG A 116 15.43 -12.07 0.28
N ASN A 117 15.72 -13.22 0.87
CA ASN A 117 15.93 -13.36 2.30
C ASN A 117 17.10 -12.50 2.74
N LYS A 118 18.24 -12.55 2.05
CA LYS A 118 19.40 -11.72 2.35
C LYS A 118 19.08 -10.22 2.37
N LEU A 119 18.36 -9.72 1.36
CA LEU A 119 17.96 -8.31 1.31
C LEU A 119 17.01 -7.97 2.46
N ILE A 120 15.93 -8.74 2.64
CA ILE A 120 14.94 -8.51 3.71
C ILE A 120 15.62 -8.53 5.08
N TYR A 121 16.42 -9.56 5.38
CA TYR A 121 17.17 -9.63 6.63
C TYR A 121 18.08 -8.42 6.82
N SER A 122 18.75 -7.91 5.77
CA SER A 122 19.61 -6.72 5.91
C SER A 122 18.84 -5.44 6.21
N LEU A 123 17.60 -5.32 5.71
CA LEU A 123 16.73 -4.17 5.96
C LEU A 123 16.10 -4.23 7.35
N VAL A 124 15.85 -5.44 7.86
CA VAL A 124 15.21 -5.67 9.16
C VAL A 124 16.23 -5.80 10.31
N SER A 125 17.45 -6.32 10.06
CA SER A 125 18.48 -6.50 11.10
C SER A 125 18.95 -5.18 11.71
N ASN A 126 18.90 -4.09 10.94
CA ASN A 126 19.18 -2.74 11.44
C ASN A 126 18.05 -2.21 12.34
N VAL A 127 16.84 -2.73 12.16
CA VAL A 127 15.63 -2.34 12.89
C VAL A 127 15.49 -3.14 14.20
N ASP A 128 16.01 -4.38 14.25
CA ASP A 128 16.03 -5.24 15.46
C ASP A 128 16.71 -4.58 16.67
N HIS A 129 17.69 -3.69 16.50
CA HIS A 129 18.30 -2.98 17.64
C HIS A 129 17.28 -2.02 18.32
N GLU A 130 16.39 -1.40 17.55
CA GLU A 130 15.30 -0.55 18.04
C GLU A 130 14.05 -1.35 18.48
N HIS A 131 13.95 -2.64 18.11
CA HIS A 131 12.78 -3.51 18.33
C HIS A 131 13.08 -4.75 19.21
N ASN A 132 14.22 -4.75 19.89
CA ASN A 132 14.75 -5.89 20.62
C ASN A 132 13.72 -6.40 21.66
N GLY A 133 13.08 -7.54 21.37
CA GLY A 133 12.10 -8.20 22.25
C GLY A 133 10.65 -8.30 21.74
N ILE A 134 10.28 -7.70 20.60
CA ILE A 134 8.89 -7.70 20.13
C ILE A 134 8.54 -8.95 19.29
N HIS A 135 9.43 -9.40 18.41
CA HIS A 135 9.21 -10.60 17.57
C HIS A 135 10.45 -11.53 17.43
N PRO A 136 11.06 -12.01 18.53
CA PRO A 136 12.28 -12.84 18.48
C PRO A 136 12.08 -14.24 17.85
N GLN A 137 10.87 -14.58 17.42
CA GLN A 137 10.52 -15.87 16.80
C GLN A 137 10.28 -15.76 15.29
N ALA A 138 10.58 -14.61 14.67
CA ALA A 138 10.48 -14.38 13.23
C ALA A 138 11.51 -15.16 12.44
N THR A 139 11.16 -16.38 12.05
CA THR A 139 12.00 -17.26 11.23
C THR A 139 11.83 -17.02 9.72
N ASP A 140 10.76 -16.33 9.32
CA ASP A 140 10.50 -15.95 7.93
C ASP A 140 9.71 -14.63 7.91
N TRP A 141 10.39 -13.53 7.60
CA TRP A 141 9.83 -12.18 7.60
C TRP A 141 8.86 -11.93 6.42
N TRP A 142 8.85 -12.83 5.43
CA TRP A 142 7.92 -12.80 4.31
C TRP A 142 6.70 -13.70 4.56
N ASP A 143 6.87 -14.81 5.29
CA ASP A 143 5.80 -15.77 5.57
C ASP A 143 4.93 -15.41 6.80
N SER A 144 3.80 -14.78 6.49
CA SER A 144 2.44 -14.81 7.08
C SER A 144 2.15 -14.87 8.58
N SER A 145 3.01 -15.45 9.41
CA SER A 145 2.76 -15.60 10.85
C SER A 145 3.23 -14.40 11.67
N ILE A 146 4.13 -13.57 11.10
CA ILE A 146 4.75 -12.45 11.80
C ILE A 146 4.63 -11.20 10.93
N SER A 147 4.07 -10.16 11.54
CA SER A 147 3.65 -8.90 10.92
C SER A 147 4.79 -8.23 10.16
N GLY A 148 4.46 -7.50 9.09
CA GLY A 148 5.15 -6.23 8.85
C GLY A 148 4.81 -5.36 10.06
N SER A 149 5.56 -5.43 11.15
CA SER A 149 5.17 -4.74 12.37
C SER A 149 5.18 -3.24 12.09
N MET A 150 4.10 -2.52 12.38
CA MET A 150 4.16 -1.07 12.42
C MET A 150 4.59 -0.67 13.82
N HIS A 151 5.74 -0.01 13.93
CA HIS A 151 6.16 0.67 15.15
C HIS A 151 5.02 1.59 15.65
N PRO A 152 4.85 1.81 16.96
CA PRO A 152 3.85 2.75 17.50
C PRO A 152 3.90 4.19 16.96
N SER A 153 4.95 4.54 16.22
CA SER A 153 5.06 5.81 15.47
C SER A 153 4.56 5.71 14.03
N GLY A 154 3.88 4.62 13.65
CA GLY A 154 3.42 4.34 12.30
C GLY A 154 4.50 3.90 11.31
N ARG A 155 5.70 3.56 11.75
CA ARG A 155 6.77 3.10 10.84
C ARG A 155 6.64 1.62 10.58
N GLN A 156 6.57 1.20 9.32
CA GLN A 156 6.76 -0.21 8.99
C GLN A 156 8.18 -0.65 9.36
N SER A 157 8.32 -1.63 10.24
CA SER A 157 9.59 -2.21 10.65
C SER A 157 10.30 -2.75 9.40
N GLY A 158 11.46 -2.18 9.08
CA GLY A 158 12.34 -2.63 8.00
C GLY A 158 11.94 -2.23 6.58
N GLY A 159 10.85 -1.48 6.36
CA GLY A 159 10.45 -1.05 5.01
C GLY A 159 10.07 -2.18 4.04
N VAL A 160 9.94 -3.42 4.53
CA VAL A 160 9.60 -4.61 3.73
C VAL A 160 8.11 -4.94 3.89
N PRO A 161 7.32 -4.97 2.79
CA PRO A 161 5.92 -5.36 2.86
C PRO A 161 5.75 -6.84 3.23
N GLY A 162 4.68 -7.14 3.95
CA GLY A 162 4.24 -8.51 4.19
C GLY A 162 3.58 -9.13 2.96
N ARG A 163 3.37 -10.45 2.99
CA ARG A 163 2.73 -11.17 1.88
C ARG A 163 1.21 -11.08 1.90
N LEU A 164 0.55 -10.74 0.79
CA LEU A 164 -0.90 -10.90 0.65
C LEU A 164 -1.28 -12.39 0.56
N MET A 165 -2.27 -12.79 1.36
CA MET A 165 -2.83 -14.16 1.35
C MET A 165 -4.26 -14.18 1.89
N VAL A 166 -5.00 -15.22 1.55
CA VAL A 166 -6.35 -15.47 2.09
C VAL A 166 -6.32 -15.51 3.61
N GLY A 167 -7.34 -14.92 4.23
CA GLY A 167 -7.49 -14.79 5.68
C GLY A 167 -6.81 -13.58 6.29
N LYS A 168 -5.98 -12.83 5.54
CA LYS A 168 -5.37 -11.61 6.09
C LYS A 168 -6.37 -10.47 6.24
N PRO A 169 -6.42 -9.81 7.40
CA PRO A 169 -7.23 -8.60 7.60
C PRO A 169 -6.65 -7.39 6.85
N ILE A 170 -7.50 -6.70 6.10
CA ILE A 170 -7.19 -5.50 5.31
C ILE A 170 -8.01 -4.32 5.81
N VAL A 171 -7.39 -3.14 5.88
CA VAL A 171 -8.05 -1.90 6.28
C VAL A 171 -9.11 -1.51 5.24
N VAL A 172 -10.33 -1.23 5.71
CA VAL A 172 -11.42 -0.73 4.86
C VAL A 172 -11.80 0.70 5.21
N GLU A 173 -12.56 1.34 4.33
CA GLU A 173 -12.86 2.77 4.37
C GLU A 173 -13.46 3.28 5.69
N ASN A 174 -14.17 2.44 6.43
CA ASN A 174 -14.74 2.81 7.72
C ASN A 174 -13.67 3.16 8.77
N THR A 175 -12.43 2.69 8.59
CA THR A 175 -11.29 3.16 9.40
C THR A 175 -11.08 4.65 9.21
N PHE A 176 -11.23 5.16 7.99
CA PHE A 176 -10.97 6.55 7.64
C PHE A 176 -12.20 7.45 7.87
N LEU A 177 -13.39 6.92 7.58
CA LEU A 177 -14.62 7.71 7.59
C LEU A 177 -15.35 7.69 8.94
N ASP A 178 -14.92 6.83 9.88
CA ASP A 178 -15.53 6.62 11.20
C ASP A 178 -17.07 6.49 11.17
N ASN A 179 -17.56 5.65 10.28
CA ASN A 179 -18.99 5.45 10.04
C ASN A 179 -19.64 4.40 10.97
N GLY A 180 -18.96 3.96 12.04
CA GLY A 180 -19.45 2.94 12.97
C GLY A 180 -19.53 1.50 12.42
N GLY A 181 -19.12 1.27 11.18
CA GLY A 181 -19.01 -0.06 10.56
C GLY A 181 -17.68 -0.77 10.85
N GLU A 182 -17.53 -1.98 10.31
CA GLU A 182 -16.28 -2.75 10.42
C GLU A 182 -15.09 -1.97 9.85
N LYS A 183 -14.01 -1.84 10.63
CA LYS A 183 -12.81 -1.09 10.26
C LYS A 183 -11.82 -1.91 9.41
N TYR A 184 -11.96 -3.23 9.38
CA TYR A 184 -11.20 -4.12 8.52
C TYR A 184 -12.07 -5.28 8.04
N SER A 185 -11.66 -5.92 6.95
CA SER A 185 -12.26 -7.16 6.43
C SER A 185 -11.15 -8.11 6.01
N ASN A 186 -11.34 -9.42 6.17
CA ASN A 186 -10.33 -10.38 5.72
C ASN A 186 -10.41 -10.60 4.21
N ILE A 187 -9.28 -10.99 3.62
CA ILE A 187 -9.20 -11.49 2.25
C ILE A 187 -9.91 -12.84 2.18
N SER A 188 -10.99 -12.90 1.40
CA SER A 188 -11.72 -14.14 1.14
C SER A 188 -11.09 -14.93 -0.01
N ASN A 189 -10.52 -14.23 -0.99
CA ASN A 189 -9.95 -14.85 -2.19
C ASN A 189 -8.90 -13.94 -2.85
N ILE A 190 -7.97 -14.55 -3.58
CA ILE A 190 -7.01 -13.88 -4.46
C ILE A 190 -7.08 -14.56 -5.83
N VAL A 191 -7.42 -13.78 -6.86
CA VAL A 191 -7.55 -14.27 -8.23
C VAL A 191 -6.32 -13.84 -9.03
N GLU A 192 -5.57 -14.84 -9.49
CA GLU A 192 -4.50 -14.68 -10.46
C GLU A 192 -5.00 -15.00 -11.87
N TYR A 193 -4.34 -14.42 -12.86
CA TYR A 193 -4.66 -14.63 -14.26
C TYR A 193 -3.46 -15.27 -14.95
N ASP A 194 -3.70 -16.35 -15.69
CA ASP A 194 -2.68 -17.04 -16.50
C ASP A 194 -2.93 -16.76 -17.99
N THR A 195 -2.88 -15.48 -18.35
CA THR A 195 -3.08 -15.01 -19.73
C THR A 195 -2.39 -13.67 -19.96
N ASP A 196 -1.88 -13.49 -21.18
CA ASP A 196 -1.24 -12.24 -21.62
C ASP A 196 -2.20 -11.25 -22.30
N GLU A 197 -3.51 -11.53 -22.24
CA GLU A 197 -4.56 -10.60 -22.62
C GLU A 197 -4.33 -9.23 -21.99
N LYS A 198 -4.57 -8.18 -22.77
CA LYS A 198 -4.29 -6.81 -22.34
C LYS A 198 -5.49 -6.19 -21.65
N VAL A 199 -5.21 -5.50 -20.54
CA VAL A 199 -6.18 -4.75 -19.77
C VAL A 199 -5.72 -3.31 -19.59
N ASN A 200 -6.66 -2.37 -19.68
CA ASN A 200 -6.40 -0.99 -19.34
C ASN A 200 -6.36 -0.83 -17.83
N MET A 201 -5.21 -0.36 -17.34
CA MET A 201 -5.02 0.02 -15.95
C MET A 201 -4.82 1.52 -15.85
N TYR A 202 -5.34 2.08 -14.77
CA TYR A 202 -5.22 3.48 -14.42
C TYR A 202 -4.35 3.63 -13.17
N SER A 203 -3.60 4.73 -13.12
CA SER A 203 -2.80 5.15 -11.98
C SER A 203 -3.07 6.62 -11.68
N ILE A 204 -3.18 6.95 -10.40
CA ILE A 204 -3.16 8.34 -9.93
C ILE A 204 -1.70 8.59 -9.54
N GLU A 205 -0.98 9.43 -10.30
CA GLU A 205 0.49 9.51 -10.19
C GLU A 205 0.95 10.09 -8.85
N LEU A 206 0.49 11.30 -8.54
CA LEU A 206 0.67 11.93 -7.25
C LEU A 206 -0.67 12.49 -6.82
N ILE A 207 -1.00 12.35 -5.54
CA ILE A 207 -2.09 13.09 -4.93
C ILE A 207 -1.44 14.03 -3.92
N GLU A 208 -1.68 15.33 -4.06
CA GLU A 208 -1.10 16.33 -3.16
C GLU A 208 -1.35 15.95 -1.70
N TYR A 209 -0.27 15.98 -0.91
CA TYR A 209 -0.27 15.70 0.54
C TYR A 209 -0.64 14.26 0.94
N ALA A 210 -1.03 13.39 0.02
CA ALA A 210 -1.61 12.10 0.34
C ALA A 210 -0.59 10.97 0.43
N HIS A 211 -0.80 10.08 1.40
CA HIS A 211 -0.12 8.78 1.43
C HIS A 211 -1.09 7.62 1.36
N TYR A 212 -2.39 7.87 1.52
CA TYR A 212 -3.45 6.88 1.47
C TYR A 212 -4.69 7.43 0.77
N ASN A 213 -5.40 6.55 0.07
CA ASN A 213 -6.68 6.79 -0.60
C ASN A 213 -7.61 5.57 -0.45
N ILE A 214 -8.85 5.69 -0.92
CA ILE A 214 -9.86 4.61 -0.84
C ILE A 214 -10.25 4.15 -2.25
N LEU A 215 -10.03 2.86 -2.51
CA LEU A 215 -10.32 2.16 -3.77
C LEU A 215 -11.38 1.08 -3.51
N ASN A 216 -12.57 1.18 -4.09
CA ASN A 216 -13.65 0.19 -3.88
C ASN A 216 -13.95 -0.10 -2.39
N GLY A 217 -13.79 0.90 -1.52
CA GLY A 217 -13.96 0.75 -0.07
C GLY A 217 -12.77 0.16 0.68
N ILE A 218 -11.65 -0.10 0.00
CA ILE A 218 -10.39 -0.59 0.56
C ILE A 218 -9.42 0.58 0.72
N VAL A 219 -8.73 0.65 1.86
CA VAL A 219 -7.68 1.64 2.07
C VAL A 219 -6.40 1.17 1.39
N CYS A 220 -5.90 1.99 0.47
CA CYS A 220 -4.69 1.73 -0.28
C CYS A 220 -3.72 2.90 -0.13
N PRO A 221 -2.41 2.66 -0.24
CA PRO A 221 -1.42 3.72 -0.26
C PRO A 221 -1.43 4.44 -1.62
N ALA A 222 -1.33 5.77 -1.57
CA ALA A 222 -1.18 6.62 -2.75
C ALA A 222 0.30 6.63 -3.16
N ILE A 223 0.74 5.58 -3.85
CA ILE A 223 2.14 5.41 -4.23
C ILE A 223 2.41 6.08 -5.56
N GLU A 224 3.23 7.13 -5.50
CA GLU A 224 4.04 7.55 -6.63
C GLU A 224 5.20 6.55 -6.76
N LEU A 225 5.18 5.74 -7.82
CA LEU A 225 6.34 4.97 -8.33
C LEU A 225 7.29 4.35 -7.27
N GLY A 226 6.79 3.92 -6.12
CA GLY A 226 7.59 3.18 -5.14
C GLY A 226 8.49 3.93 -4.20
N HIS A 227 8.24 5.20 -3.93
CA HIS A 227 8.98 5.84 -2.86
C HIS A 227 8.49 5.29 -1.51
N LEU A 228 9.11 4.19 -1.10
CA LEU A 228 9.11 3.69 0.27
C LEU A 228 9.53 4.81 1.18
N TRP A 229 8.67 5.11 2.14
CA TRP A 229 8.94 6.17 3.07
C TRP A 229 10.03 5.76 4.08
N PRO A 230 11.17 6.50 4.18
CA PRO A 230 11.65 7.45 3.18
C PRO A 230 13.09 7.17 2.75
N ARG A 231 13.41 7.54 1.51
CA ARG A 231 14.65 8.29 1.28
C ARG A 231 14.29 9.73 0.97
N SER A 232 14.17 10.51 2.04
CA SER A 232 13.86 11.95 2.09
C SER A 232 12.72 12.42 1.17
N PHE A 233 11.48 12.03 1.48
CA PHE A 233 10.26 12.81 1.25
C PHE A 233 10.22 13.73 0.00
N TYR A 234 10.20 13.13 -1.19
CA TYR A 234 9.93 13.77 -2.49
C TYR A 234 11.13 14.47 -3.16
N ASP A 235 11.46 13.97 -4.35
CA ASP A 235 12.43 14.57 -5.27
C ASP A 235 11.84 15.76 -6.04
N ASP A 236 12.78 16.58 -6.52
CA ASP A 236 12.83 17.68 -7.51
C ASP A 236 11.72 18.76 -7.53
N ARG A 237 10.62 18.58 -6.81
CA ARG A 237 9.47 19.50 -6.68
C ARG A 237 9.48 20.30 -5.36
N GLY A 238 10.43 20.04 -4.45
CA GLY A 238 10.81 20.98 -3.39
C GLY A 238 10.51 20.63 -1.92
N ILE A 239 10.93 19.46 -1.41
CA ILE A 239 11.13 19.28 0.05
C ILE A 239 12.54 18.68 0.28
N TYR A 240 13.38 19.40 1.04
CA TYR A 240 14.78 19.02 1.32
C TYR A 240 14.96 18.67 2.81
N HIS A 241 15.54 17.50 3.10
CA HIS A 241 16.15 17.21 4.40
C HIS A 241 17.57 16.66 4.19
N ASN A 242 18.57 17.52 4.39
CA ASN A 242 19.98 17.13 4.47
C ASN A 242 20.20 16.31 5.73
N TRP A 243 20.82 15.12 5.60
CA TRP A 243 21.54 14.51 6.71
C TRP A 243 22.79 13.80 6.16
N ASP A 244 23.94 14.26 6.63
CA ASP A 244 25.16 13.45 6.76
C ASP A 244 24.90 12.23 7.66
#